data_AF-A0A0N8H944-F1
#
_entry.id   AF-A0A0N8H944-F1
#
_cell.length_a   1.000
_cell.length_b   1.000
_cell.length_c   1.000
_cell.angle_alpha   90.00
_cell.angle_beta   90.00
_cell.angle_gamma   90.00
#
_symmetry.space_group_name_H-M   'P 1'
#
loop_
_entity.id
_entity.type
_entity.pdbx_description
1 polymer ?
#
loop_
_entity_poly.entity_id
_entity_poly.type
_entity_poly.pdbx_seq_one_letter_code
_entity_poly.pdbx_strand_id
1 'polypeptide(L)'
;MTSLAPQRSYHWIQKAIDSLDAEVDYELIWRLMSCYRSSDFMNNLVYALTFPNFVVTSHGAEAVWRSDGGKVVHHGTQRVEDTETYNMTWWFYGPSDKRCRDAVERINKLHARLARQYPGNFSHNEDYVYTTAFSAILMHRLRERLGLSGFSEKEKMAAHHFWRDMTPLFTVEGSGCAGIPRRL
;
A
#
# COMPACT_ATOMS: atom_id res chain seq x y z
N MET A 1 40.89 15.09 6.32
CA MET A 1 39.75 14.29 6.82
C MET A 1 38.62 15.23 7.19
N THR A 2 37.67 15.43 6.30
CA THR A 2 36.55 16.36 6.51
C THR A 2 35.45 15.59 7.24
N SER A 3 35.24 15.91 8.52
CA SER A 3 34.13 15.39 9.31
C SER A 3 32.82 15.84 8.67
N LEU A 4 32.08 14.90 8.06
CA LEU A 4 30.70 15.14 7.64
C LEU A 4 29.86 15.40 8.89
N ALA A 5 29.21 16.57 8.95
CA ALA A 5 28.27 16.88 10.02
C ALA A 5 27.19 15.78 10.12
N PRO A 6 26.68 15.45 11.33
CA PRO A 6 25.68 14.41 11.49
C PRO A 6 24.43 14.75 10.67
N GLN A 7 24.04 13.84 9.79
CA GLN A 7 22.94 13.98 8.85
C GLN A 7 21.61 14.10 9.62
N ARG A 8 21.14 15.32 9.82
CA ARG A 8 19.96 15.73 10.61
C ARG A 8 18.58 15.32 10.02
N SER A 9 18.48 14.36 9.11
CA SER A 9 17.33 14.35 8.18
C SER A 9 16.03 13.74 8.71
N TYR A 10 16.02 12.94 9.79
CA TYR A 10 14.80 12.24 10.24
C TYR A 10 14.42 12.41 11.71
N HIS A 11 15.19 13.18 12.49
CA HIS A 11 14.93 13.35 13.92
C HIS A 11 13.57 14.00 14.21
N TRP A 12 13.12 14.93 13.36
CA TRP A 12 11.83 15.58 13.58
C TRP A 12 10.65 14.64 13.30
N ILE A 13 10.78 13.74 12.32
CA ILE A 13 9.72 12.75 11.99
C ILE A 13 9.57 11.76 13.13
N GLN A 14 10.69 11.24 13.63
CA GLN A 14 10.66 10.33 14.78
C GLN A 14 10.08 11.04 16.01
N LYS A 15 10.55 12.26 16.31
CA LYS A 15 10.01 13.06 17.42
C LYS A 15 8.51 13.31 17.29
N ALA A 16 8.02 13.57 16.08
CA ALA A 16 6.59 13.73 15.83
C ALA A 16 5.84 12.42 16.12
N ILE A 17 6.29 11.28 15.58
CA ILE A 17 5.67 9.97 15.85
C ILE A 17 5.71 9.60 17.33
N ASP A 18 6.79 9.92 18.03
CA ASP A 18 6.92 9.66 19.46
C ASP A 18 5.88 10.43 20.29
N SER A 19 5.44 11.61 19.82
CA SER A 19 4.40 12.42 20.47
C SER A 19 2.95 12.02 20.16
N LEU A 20 2.73 11.15 19.17
CA LEU A 20 1.40 10.74 18.71
C LEU A 20 0.92 9.46 19.39
N ASP A 21 -0.40 9.27 19.47
CA ASP A 21 -1.04 8.04 19.95
C ASP A 21 -1.37 7.13 18.76
N ALA A 22 -0.86 5.89 18.74
CA ALA A 22 -1.12 4.97 17.63
C ALA A 22 -2.56 4.45 17.58
N GLU A 23 -3.35 4.56 18.65
CA GLU A 23 -4.76 4.17 18.62
C GLU A 23 -5.63 5.22 17.90
N VAL A 24 -5.22 6.49 17.95
CA VAL A 24 -6.02 7.63 17.45
C VAL A 24 -5.39 8.26 16.22
N ASP A 25 -4.08 8.48 16.23
CA ASP A 25 -3.34 9.24 15.22
C ASP A 25 -2.67 8.34 14.16
N TYR A 26 -3.09 7.08 14.03
CA TYR A 26 -2.46 6.10 13.15
C TYR A 26 -2.33 6.57 11.70
N GLU A 27 -3.30 7.33 11.18
CA GLU A 27 -3.25 7.89 9.82
C GLU A 27 -2.10 8.90 9.66
N LEU A 28 -1.88 9.75 10.66
CA LEU A 28 -0.79 10.70 10.67
C LEU A 28 0.56 10.01 10.84
N ILE A 29 0.64 9.02 11.72
CA ILE A 29 1.85 8.19 11.88
C ILE A 29 2.20 7.50 10.56
N TRP A 30 1.21 6.88 9.89
CA TRP A 30 1.41 6.23 8.60
C TRP A 30 1.86 7.23 7.53
N ARG A 31 1.23 8.41 7.45
CA ARG A 31 1.64 9.49 6.54
C ARG A 31 3.11 9.89 6.76
N LEU A 32 3.50 10.09 8.02
CA LEU A 32 4.86 10.44 8.40
C LEU A 32 5.86 9.34 7.99
N MET A 33 5.49 8.07 8.20
CA MET A 33 6.32 6.92 7.84
C MET A 33 6.45 6.72 6.33
N SER A 34 5.37 6.91 5.57
CA SER A 34 5.30 6.52 4.16
C SER A 34 5.64 7.66 3.21
N CYS A 35 5.21 8.89 3.53
CA CYS A 35 5.36 10.04 2.64
C CYS A 35 6.57 10.92 2.96
N TYR A 36 7.04 10.96 4.21
CA TYR A 36 8.10 11.89 4.63
C TYR A 36 9.44 11.21 4.95
N ARG A 37 9.45 9.90 5.25
CA ARG A 37 10.71 9.16 5.46
C ARG A 37 11.32 8.60 4.17
N SER A 38 10.54 8.51 3.10
CA SER A 38 10.96 7.91 1.83
C SER A 38 11.40 8.96 0.83
N SER A 39 12.43 8.65 0.05
CA SER A 39 12.81 9.41 -1.15
C SER A 39 12.17 8.81 -2.40
N ASP A 40 12.22 9.51 -3.53
CA ASP A 40 11.74 8.99 -4.82
C ASP A 40 12.46 7.69 -5.21
N PHE A 41 13.76 7.58 -4.90
CA PHE A 41 14.51 6.33 -5.08
C PHE A 41 13.89 5.20 -4.25
N MET A 42 13.64 5.45 -2.96
CA MET A 42 13.02 4.44 -2.09
C MET A 42 11.62 4.08 -2.57
N ASN A 43 10.82 5.04 -3.04
CA ASN A 43 9.49 4.76 -3.57
C ASN A 43 9.57 3.83 -4.80
N ASN A 44 10.41 4.15 -5.78
CA ASN A 44 10.58 3.30 -6.97
C ASN A 44 11.10 1.90 -6.62
N LEU A 45 12.05 1.78 -5.69
CA LEU A 45 12.54 0.49 -5.20
C LEU A 45 11.43 -0.32 -4.53
N VAL A 46 10.65 0.32 -3.65
CA VAL A 46 9.52 -0.30 -2.95
C VAL A 46 8.46 -0.77 -3.95
N TYR A 47 8.14 0.03 -4.97
CA TYR A 47 7.22 -0.39 -6.02
C TYR A 47 7.71 -1.63 -6.78
N ALA A 48 9.00 -1.66 -7.15
CA ALA A 48 9.60 -2.81 -7.84
C ALA A 48 9.51 -4.12 -7.01
N LEU A 49 9.54 -4.01 -5.68
CA LEU A 49 9.33 -5.14 -4.77
C LEU A 49 7.84 -5.47 -4.57
N THR A 50 6.98 -4.46 -4.58
CA THR A 50 5.55 -4.59 -4.31
C THR A 50 4.79 -5.20 -5.47
N PHE A 51 5.04 -4.70 -6.69
CA PHE A 51 4.25 -5.06 -7.86
C PHE A 51 4.20 -6.57 -8.12
N PRO A 52 5.32 -7.33 -8.12
CA PRO A 52 5.28 -8.78 -8.28
C PRO A 52 4.49 -9.50 -7.18
N ASN A 53 4.46 -8.94 -5.97
CA ASN A 53 3.69 -9.49 -4.85
C ASN A 53 2.18 -9.20 -4.98
N PHE A 54 1.76 -8.22 -5.79
CA PHE A 54 0.34 -7.94 -6.02
C PHE A 54 -0.28 -8.85 -7.10
N VAL A 55 0.54 -9.50 -7.93
CA VAL A 55 0.11 -10.34 -9.05
C VAL A 55 0.70 -11.76 -8.97
N VAL A 56 0.77 -12.31 -7.76
CA VAL A 56 1.38 -13.64 -7.51
C VAL A 56 0.59 -14.76 -8.17
N THR A 57 -0.74 -14.67 -8.17
CA THR A 57 -1.63 -15.69 -8.71
C THR A 57 -1.81 -15.50 -10.22
N SER A 58 -2.06 -16.59 -10.94
CA SER A 58 -2.32 -16.51 -12.38
C SER A 58 -3.54 -15.65 -12.71
N HIS A 59 -4.63 -15.77 -11.93
CA HIS A 59 -5.84 -14.97 -12.12
C HIS A 59 -5.62 -13.48 -11.77
N GLY A 60 -4.85 -13.17 -10.72
CA GLY A 60 -4.49 -11.80 -10.36
C GLY A 60 -3.56 -11.15 -11.40
N ALA A 61 -2.68 -11.95 -12.02
CA ALA A 61 -1.77 -11.48 -13.06
C ALA A 61 -2.45 -11.28 -14.41
N GLU A 62 -3.43 -12.10 -14.78
CA GLU A 62 -4.01 -12.10 -16.12
C GLU A 62 -4.62 -10.74 -16.52
N ALA A 63 -5.36 -10.08 -15.63
CA ALA A 63 -5.96 -8.78 -15.92
C ALA A 63 -4.91 -7.66 -16.12
N VAL A 64 -3.70 -7.86 -15.60
CA VAL A 64 -2.59 -6.90 -15.63
C VAL A 64 -1.65 -7.19 -16.81
N TRP A 65 -1.29 -8.46 -17.01
CA TRP A 65 -0.44 -8.94 -18.10
C TRP A 65 -1.17 -8.88 -19.44
N ARG A 66 -2.46 -9.24 -19.47
CA ARG A 66 -3.29 -9.34 -20.68
C ARG A 66 -2.68 -10.30 -21.72
N SER A 67 -3.40 -10.59 -22.80
CA SER A 67 -2.88 -11.46 -23.87
C SER A 67 -1.74 -10.82 -24.68
N ASP A 68 -1.62 -9.49 -24.66
CA ASP A 68 -0.65 -8.71 -25.42
C ASP A 68 0.51 -8.15 -24.59
N GLY A 69 0.59 -8.48 -23.29
CA GLY A 69 1.56 -7.91 -22.35
C GLY A 69 1.13 -6.58 -21.70
N GLY A 70 0.08 -5.94 -22.21
CA GLY A 70 -0.57 -4.80 -21.60
C GLY A 70 0.37 -3.63 -21.26
N LYS A 71 0.00 -2.87 -20.22
CA LYS A 71 0.85 -1.76 -19.74
C LYS A 71 2.16 -2.26 -19.12
N VAL A 72 2.24 -3.52 -18.67
CA VAL A 72 3.46 -4.06 -18.04
C VAL A 72 4.62 -4.10 -19.04
N VAL A 73 4.35 -4.57 -20.26
CA VAL A 73 5.38 -4.69 -21.31
C VAL A 73 5.55 -3.38 -22.08
N HIS A 74 4.45 -2.73 -22.47
CA HIS A 74 4.50 -1.61 -23.42
C HIS A 74 4.60 -0.24 -22.76
N HIS A 75 4.18 -0.10 -21.49
CA HIS A 75 4.04 1.19 -20.81
C HIS A 75 4.39 1.10 -19.32
N GLY A 76 5.52 0.46 -18.99
CA GLY A 76 5.93 0.17 -17.61
C GLY A 76 5.94 1.40 -16.71
N THR A 77 6.47 2.54 -17.17
CA THR A 77 6.45 3.80 -16.41
C THR A 77 5.03 4.26 -16.10
N GLN A 78 4.13 4.27 -17.08
CA GLN A 78 2.73 4.65 -16.86
C GLN A 78 2.03 3.70 -15.88
N ARG A 79 2.35 2.40 -15.91
CA ARG A 79 1.78 1.41 -14.97
C ARG A 79 2.18 1.70 -13.53
N VAL A 80 3.41 2.16 -13.32
CA VAL A 80 3.95 2.58 -12.02
C VAL A 80 3.23 3.85 -11.57
N GLU A 81 3.24 4.90 -12.41
CA GLU A 81 2.64 6.20 -12.10
C GLU A 81 1.15 6.09 -11.76
N ASP A 82 0.41 5.29 -12.53
CA ASP A 82 -1.02 5.05 -12.29
C ASP A 82 -1.25 4.46 -10.89
N THR A 83 -0.39 3.55 -10.42
CA THR A 83 -0.54 2.92 -9.10
C THR A 83 -0.06 3.83 -7.99
N GLU A 84 1.12 4.43 -8.16
CA GLU A 84 1.71 5.31 -7.16
C GLU A 84 0.83 6.53 -6.89
N THR A 85 0.12 7.03 -7.89
CA THR A 85 -0.86 8.12 -7.69
C THR A 85 -1.96 7.71 -6.70
N TYR A 86 -2.49 6.49 -6.79
CA TYR A 86 -3.47 5.99 -5.83
C TYR A 86 -2.84 5.72 -4.46
N ASN A 87 -1.71 5.01 -4.41
CA ASN A 87 -0.99 4.72 -3.18
C ASN A 87 -0.66 5.98 -2.38
N MET A 88 -0.06 6.99 -3.03
CA MET A 88 0.29 8.25 -2.40
C MET A 88 -0.95 9.00 -1.90
N THR A 89 -2.05 8.97 -2.66
CA THR A 89 -3.33 9.55 -2.20
C THR A 89 -3.81 8.86 -0.92
N TRP A 90 -3.74 7.53 -0.86
CA TRP A 90 -4.14 6.76 0.30
C TRP A 90 -3.23 7.03 1.50
N TRP A 91 -1.92 6.88 1.34
CA TRP A 91 -0.94 7.07 2.41
C TRP A 91 -0.94 8.48 2.97
N PHE A 92 -1.19 9.48 2.10
CA PHE A 92 -1.31 10.84 2.54
C PHE A 92 -2.63 11.04 3.28
N TYR A 93 -3.80 10.73 2.70
CA TYR A 93 -5.06 11.14 3.31
C TYR A 93 -5.61 10.21 4.40
N GLY A 94 -5.39 8.89 4.28
CA GLY A 94 -5.92 7.90 5.22
C GLY A 94 -7.38 7.50 4.99
N PRO A 95 -7.80 6.31 5.50
CA PRO A 95 -9.13 5.72 5.27
C PRO A 95 -10.33 6.56 5.76
N SER A 96 -10.13 7.46 6.73
CA SER A 96 -11.16 8.36 7.26
C SER A 96 -11.49 9.52 6.30
N ASP A 97 -10.55 9.92 5.45
CA ASP A 97 -10.67 11.10 4.59
C ASP A 97 -11.42 10.79 3.28
N LYS A 98 -12.33 11.69 2.90
CA LYS A 98 -13.14 11.55 1.68
C LYS A 98 -12.28 11.38 0.42
N ARG A 99 -11.14 12.06 0.31
CA ARG A 99 -10.27 12.00 -0.87
C ARG A 99 -9.65 10.62 -1.07
N CYS A 100 -9.28 9.95 0.03
CA CYS A 100 -8.85 8.57 -0.01
C CYS A 100 -9.99 7.65 -0.45
N ARG A 101 -11.16 7.79 0.17
CA ARG A 101 -12.35 6.96 -0.15
C ARG A 101 -12.79 7.12 -1.60
N ASP A 102 -12.78 8.35 -2.12
CA ASP A 102 -13.07 8.63 -3.54
C ASP A 102 -12.02 7.98 -4.46
N ALA A 103 -10.76 7.91 -4.04
CA ALA A 103 -9.69 7.25 -4.78
C ALA A 103 -9.85 5.72 -4.79
N VAL A 104 -10.20 5.13 -3.64
CA VAL A 104 -10.53 3.69 -3.56
C VAL A 104 -11.75 3.37 -4.42
N GLU A 105 -12.79 4.21 -4.43
CA GLU A 105 -13.98 4.01 -5.26
C GLU A 105 -13.65 4.02 -6.77
N ARG A 106 -12.71 4.86 -7.20
CA ARG A 106 -12.23 4.84 -8.60
C ARG A 106 -11.52 3.51 -8.94
N ILE A 107 -10.76 2.94 -8.00
CA ILE A 107 -10.15 1.61 -8.16
C ILE A 107 -11.20 0.51 -8.18
N ASN A 108 -12.19 0.54 -7.27
CA ASN A 108 -13.28 -0.44 -7.27
C ASN A 108 -14.04 -0.44 -8.60
N LYS A 109 -14.31 0.74 -9.17
CA LYS A 109 -14.91 0.86 -10.52
C LYS A 109 -13.99 0.33 -11.61
N LEU A 110 -12.68 0.54 -11.51
CA LEU A 110 -11.71 -0.04 -12.45
C LEU A 110 -11.73 -1.58 -12.37
N HIS A 111 -11.66 -2.15 -11.17
CA HIS A 111 -11.72 -3.60 -10.95
C HIS A 111 -13.05 -4.16 -11.47
N ALA A 112 -14.19 -3.52 -11.20
CA ALA A 112 -15.49 -3.96 -11.72
C ALA A 112 -15.58 -3.89 -13.26
N ARG A 113 -14.89 -2.94 -13.92
CA ARG A 113 -14.78 -2.91 -15.39
C ARG A 113 -13.93 -4.07 -15.91
N LEU A 114 -12.82 -4.35 -15.25
CA LEU A 114 -11.92 -5.44 -15.62
C LEU A 114 -12.54 -6.81 -15.36
N ALA A 115 -13.30 -6.99 -14.28
CA ALA A 115 -14.05 -8.20 -13.98
C ALA A 115 -15.02 -8.59 -15.11
N ARG A 116 -15.60 -7.61 -15.83
CA ARG A 116 -16.43 -7.92 -17.01
C ARG A 116 -15.62 -8.50 -18.19
N GLN A 117 -14.33 -8.19 -18.28
CA GLN A 117 -13.42 -8.72 -19.31
C GLN A 117 -12.74 -10.01 -18.85
N TYR A 118 -12.52 -10.15 -17.55
CA TYR A 118 -11.87 -11.28 -16.89
C TYR A 118 -12.75 -11.79 -15.74
N PRO A 119 -13.87 -12.47 -16.03
CA PRO A 119 -14.83 -12.90 -15.01
C PRO A 119 -14.19 -13.82 -13.97
N GLY A 120 -14.40 -13.51 -12.69
CA GLY A 120 -13.89 -14.31 -11.57
C GLY A 120 -12.53 -13.86 -11.05
N ASN A 121 -11.71 -13.16 -11.84
CA ASN A 121 -10.35 -12.77 -11.42
C ASN A 121 -10.34 -11.79 -10.24
N PHE A 122 -11.46 -11.12 -9.94
CA PHE A 122 -11.60 -10.19 -8.81
C PHE A 122 -12.51 -10.73 -7.68
N SER A 123 -12.87 -12.02 -7.73
CA SER A 123 -13.76 -12.67 -6.75
C SER A 123 -13.04 -13.25 -5.53
N HIS A 124 -11.71 -13.17 -5.51
CA HIS A 124 -10.81 -13.79 -4.53
C HIS A 124 -10.49 -12.83 -3.38
N ASN A 125 -11.24 -12.92 -2.28
CA ASN A 125 -11.01 -12.07 -1.10
C ASN A 125 -9.58 -12.21 -0.53
N GLU A 126 -9.00 -13.40 -0.63
CA GLU A 126 -7.64 -13.69 -0.19
C GLU A 126 -6.58 -12.81 -0.88
N ASP A 127 -6.78 -12.44 -2.14
CA ASP A 127 -5.84 -11.57 -2.86
C ASP A 127 -5.84 -10.15 -2.30
N TYR A 128 -7.02 -9.65 -1.93
CA TYR A 128 -7.17 -8.34 -1.30
C TYR A 128 -6.56 -8.34 0.10
N VAL A 129 -6.86 -9.36 0.91
CA VAL A 129 -6.30 -9.51 2.27
C VAL A 129 -4.79 -9.67 2.22
N TYR A 130 -4.25 -10.47 1.29
CA TYR A 130 -2.82 -10.61 1.10
C TYR A 130 -2.18 -9.27 0.73
N THR A 131 -2.75 -8.55 -0.24
CA THR A 131 -2.23 -7.27 -0.74
C THR A 131 -2.19 -6.21 0.36
N THR A 132 -3.25 -6.06 1.16
CA THR A 132 -3.28 -5.08 2.25
C THR A 132 -2.37 -5.47 3.41
N ALA A 133 -2.33 -6.76 3.78
CA ALA A 133 -1.41 -7.25 4.81
C ALA A 133 0.07 -7.09 4.39
N PHE A 134 0.40 -7.39 3.13
CA PHE A 134 1.73 -7.18 2.58
C PHE A 134 2.11 -5.70 2.62
N SER A 135 1.19 -4.82 2.23
CA SER A 135 1.42 -3.38 2.24
C SER A 135 1.67 -2.83 3.66
N ALA A 136 1.00 -3.39 4.68
CA ALA A 136 1.21 -3.00 6.08
C ALA A 136 2.62 -3.33 6.58
N ILE A 137 3.21 -4.44 6.13
CA ILE A 137 4.47 -4.98 6.70
C ILE A 137 5.69 -4.83 5.80
N LEU A 138 5.51 -4.43 4.53
CA LEU A 138 6.59 -4.42 3.53
C LEU A 138 7.82 -3.66 4.02
N MET A 139 7.65 -2.41 4.45
CA MET A 139 8.77 -1.58 4.86
C MET A 139 9.45 -2.06 6.13
N HIS A 140 8.70 -2.64 7.07
CA HIS A 140 9.27 -3.30 8.24
C HIS A 140 10.16 -4.47 7.82
N ARG A 141 9.64 -5.40 7.01
CA ARG A 141 10.38 -6.58 6.54
C ARG A 141 11.56 -6.24 5.66
N LEU A 142 11.44 -5.23 4.80
CA LEU A 142 12.54 -4.77 3.95
C LEU A 142 13.69 -4.24 4.81
N ARG A 143 13.39 -3.40 5.81
CA ARG A 143 14.42 -2.84 6.71
C ARG A 143 15.13 -3.95 7.48
N GLU A 144 14.40 -4.89 8.05
CA GLU A 144 14.99 -6.02 8.78
C GLU A 144 15.89 -6.89 7.87
N ARG A 145 15.46 -7.16 6.63
CA ARG A 145 16.28 -7.90 5.65
C ARG A 145 17.57 -7.18 5.26
N LEU A 146 17.59 -5.86 5.37
CA LEU A 146 18.77 -5.03 5.14
C LEU A 146 19.63 -4.83 6.40
N GLY A 147 19.30 -5.52 7.51
CA GLY A 147 20.00 -5.36 8.79
C GLY A 147 19.72 -4.02 9.50
N LEU A 148 18.66 -3.31 9.10
CA LEU A 148 18.22 -2.07 9.72
C LEU A 148 17.13 -2.37 10.77
N SER A 149 16.95 -1.47 11.73
CA SER A 149 15.81 -1.55 12.64
C SER A 149 14.50 -1.42 11.86
N GLY A 150 13.59 -2.38 12.04
CA GLY A 150 12.23 -2.33 11.53
C GLY A 150 11.38 -1.26 12.23
N PHE A 151 10.07 -1.31 12.01
CA PHE A 151 9.11 -0.51 12.75
C PHE A 151 9.15 -0.80 14.26
N SER A 152 9.05 0.25 15.06
CA SER A 152 8.74 0.17 16.50
C SER A 152 7.32 -0.37 16.73
N GLU A 153 6.99 -0.77 17.96
CA GLU A 153 5.64 -1.27 18.28
C GLU A 153 4.55 -0.25 17.96
N LYS A 154 4.78 1.04 18.23
CA LYS A 154 3.86 2.13 17.88
C LYS A 154 3.60 2.20 16.37
N GLU A 155 4.65 2.06 15.57
CA GLU A 155 4.58 2.09 14.10
C GLU A 155 3.91 0.83 13.54
N LYS A 156 4.14 -0.34 14.15
CA LYS A 156 3.42 -1.58 13.81
C LYS A 156 1.92 -1.46 14.10
N MET A 157 1.55 -0.87 15.23
CA MET A 157 0.14 -0.60 15.56
C MET A 157 -0.49 0.35 14.55
N ALA A 158 0.19 1.46 14.22
CA ALA A 158 -0.30 2.41 13.23
C ALA A 158 -0.46 1.76 11.84
N ALA A 159 0.51 0.94 11.42
CA ALA A 159 0.42 0.15 10.19
C ALA A 159 -0.78 -0.79 10.19
N HIS A 160 -0.99 -1.51 11.29
CA HIS A 160 -2.13 -2.40 11.45
C HIS A 160 -3.45 -1.64 11.34
N HIS A 161 -3.65 -0.56 12.11
CA HIS A 161 -4.89 0.21 12.13
C HIS A 161 -5.18 0.86 10.78
N PHE A 162 -4.16 1.43 10.13
CA PHE A 162 -4.29 2.01 8.81
C PHE A 162 -4.83 1.00 7.80
N TRP A 163 -4.21 -0.19 7.72
CA TRP A 163 -4.64 -1.20 6.76
C TRP A 163 -5.88 -1.98 7.18
N ARG A 164 -6.16 -2.11 8.48
CA ARG A 164 -7.42 -2.62 9.02
C ARG A 164 -8.60 -1.79 8.50
N ASP A 165 -8.44 -0.46 8.48
CA ASP A 165 -9.51 0.46 8.09
C ASP A 165 -9.55 0.73 6.58
N MET A 166 -8.43 0.57 5.86
CA MET A 166 -8.38 0.59 4.40
C MET A 166 -9.02 -0.65 3.76
N THR A 167 -8.76 -1.84 4.30
CA THR A 167 -9.18 -3.12 3.71
C THR A 167 -10.69 -3.19 3.37
N PRO A 168 -11.63 -2.83 4.27
CA PRO A 168 -13.06 -2.91 3.96
C PRO A 168 -13.54 -1.87 2.93
N LEU A 169 -12.69 -0.93 2.50
CA LEU A 169 -13.04 0.02 1.43
C LEU A 169 -12.94 -0.63 0.04
N PHE A 170 -12.20 -1.73 -0.10
CA PHE A 170 -12.07 -2.43 -1.38
C PHE A 170 -13.25 -3.39 -1.60
N THR A 171 -13.70 -3.50 -2.85
CA THR A 171 -14.81 -4.38 -3.22
C THR A 171 -14.31 -5.65 -3.91
N VAL A 172 -14.80 -6.79 -3.46
CA VAL A 172 -14.61 -8.13 -4.03
C VAL A 172 -15.81 -8.43 -4.93
N GLU A 173 -15.53 -8.90 -6.15
CA GLU A 173 -16.56 -9.30 -7.10
C GLU A 173 -17.50 -10.34 -6.47
N GLY A 174 -18.81 -10.07 -6.52
CA GLY A 174 -19.84 -10.98 -5.99
C GLY A 174 -19.92 -11.14 -4.47
N SER A 175 -19.00 -10.55 -3.69
CA SER A 175 -18.85 -10.82 -2.25
C SER A 175 -18.92 -9.59 -1.34
N GLY A 176 -19.00 -8.38 -1.91
CA GLY A 176 -19.08 -7.13 -1.12
C GLY A 176 -17.70 -6.61 -0.72
N CYS A 177 -17.52 -6.20 0.53
CA CYS A 177 -16.25 -5.62 1.00
C CYS A 177 -15.18 -6.69 1.24
N ALA A 178 -13.92 -6.36 0.92
CA ALA A 178 -12.77 -7.18 1.26
C ALA A 178 -12.52 -7.20 2.77
N GLY A 179 -11.92 -8.29 3.26
CA GLY A 179 -11.46 -8.38 4.64
C GLY A 179 -11.54 -9.78 5.22
N ILE A 180 -11.09 -9.92 6.46
CA ILE A 180 -11.26 -11.17 7.19
C ILE A 180 -12.74 -11.26 7.59
N PRO A 181 -13.47 -12.32 7.19
CA PRO A 181 -14.86 -12.49 7.59
C PRO A 181 -14.98 -12.43 9.11
N ARG A 182 -15.83 -11.56 9.63
CA ARG A 182 -16.18 -11.63 11.06
C ARG A 182 -16.93 -12.95 11.24
N ARG A 183 -16.38 -13.87 12.05
CA ARG A 183 -17.14 -15.06 12.45
C ARG A 183 -18.45 -14.57 13.08
N LEU A 184 -19.57 -15.03 12.53
CA LEU A 184 -20.89 -14.91 13.14
C LEU A 184 -20.92 -15.67 14.47
#